data_AF-A0A0F9KAI8-F1
#
_entry.id   AF-A0A0F9KAI8-F1
#
_cell.length_a   1.000
_cell.length_b   1.000
_cell.length_c   1.000
_cell.angle_alpha   90.00
_cell.angle_beta   90.00
_cell.angle_gamma   90.00
#
_symmetry.space_group_name_H-M   'P 1'
#
loop_
_entity.id
_entity.type
_entity.pdbx_description
1 polymer ?
#
loop_
_entity_poly.entity_id
_entity_poly.type
_entity_poly.pdbx_seq_one_letter_code
_entity_poly.pdbx_strand_id
1 'polypeptide(L)'
;MIEAGASFVARCFSGDINHLTDVIVQATLHEGFSFIEVLQPAILYRKWEEYSKQIEYLEKIAEDQFEAFKIAKEKQKFTIGIFYRSNNLIYHKELYGDNNPVSNRLSRETRLEKIRKILELK
;
A
#
# COMPACT_ATOMS: atom_id res chain seq x y z
N MET A 1 -3.73 1.74 -9.80
CA MET A 1 -3.80 1.79 -8.32
C MET A 1 -3.97 3.19 -7.77
N ILE A 2 -3.29 4.20 -8.31
CA ILE A 2 -3.55 5.62 -7.95
C ILE A 2 -5.04 5.97 -8.16
N GLU A 3 -5.58 5.67 -9.35
CA GLU A 3 -7.02 5.88 -9.66
C GLU A 3 -7.97 5.04 -8.77
N ALA A 4 -7.48 3.95 -8.17
CA ALA A 4 -8.26 3.10 -7.28
C ALA A 4 -8.22 3.60 -5.81
N GLY A 5 -7.54 4.72 -5.54
CA GLY A 5 -7.48 5.32 -4.20
C GLY A 5 -6.42 4.73 -3.27
N ALA A 6 -5.40 4.04 -3.79
CA ALA A 6 -4.27 3.60 -2.96
C ALA A 6 -3.52 4.83 -2.38
N SER A 7 -3.25 4.82 -1.08
CA SER A 7 -2.63 5.95 -0.37
C SER A 7 -1.11 5.88 -0.31
N PHE A 8 -0.53 4.77 -0.76
CA PHE A 8 0.90 4.63 -1.04
C PHE A 8 1.07 3.81 -2.32
N VAL A 9 1.78 4.37 -3.30
CA VAL A 9 2.03 3.72 -4.59
C VAL A 9 3.49 3.88 -4.97
N ALA A 10 4.17 2.75 -5.20
CA ALA A 10 5.56 2.70 -5.61
C ALA A 10 5.78 1.69 -6.73
N ARG A 11 6.89 1.84 -7.46
CA ARG A 11 7.45 0.81 -8.34
C ARG A 11 8.90 0.55 -7.95
N CYS A 12 9.29 -0.71 -7.98
CA CYS A 12 10.64 -1.16 -7.63
C CYS A 12 11.14 -2.16 -8.66
N PHE A 13 12.42 -2.49 -8.58
CA PHE A 13 13.06 -3.49 -9.41
C PHE A 13 13.71 -4.54 -8.52
N SER A 14 13.44 -5.82 -8.76
CA SER A 14 13.98 -6.90 -7.91
C SER A 14 15.49 -7.10 -8.07
N GLY A 15 16.12 -6.48 -9.07
CA GLY A 15 17.57 -6.47 -9.25
C GLY A 15 18.27 -5.43 -8.37
N ASP A 16 17.54 -4.48 -7.80
CA ASP A 16 18.02 -3.58 -6.75
C ASP A 16 17.33 -3.89 -5.42
N ILE A 17 17.90 -4.86 -4.72
CA ILE A 17 17.38 -5.38 -3.45
C ILE A 17 17.39 -4.30 -2.36
N ASN A 18 18.37 -3.40 -2.37
CA ASN A 18 18.49 -2.36 -1.35
C ASN A 18 17.35 -1.35 -1.47
N HIS A 19 17.11 -0.82 -2.68
CA HIS A 19 16.00 0.08 -2.94
C HIS A 19 14.65 -0.62 -2.69
N LEU A 20 14.47 -1.84 -3.18
CA LEU A 20 13.23 -2.62 -2.95
C LEU A 20 12.95 -2.80 -1.45
N THR A 21 13.98 -3.14 -0.67
CA THR A 21 13.86 -3.34 0.78
C THR A 21 13.45 -2.06 1.47
N ASP A 22 14.10 -0.92 1.16
CA ASP A 22 13.76 0.37 1.73
C ASP A 22 12.30 0.76 1.43
N VAL A 23 11.85 0.62 0.18
CA VAL A 23 10.47 0.92 -0.19
C VAL A 23 9.47 -0.01 0.50
N ILE A 24 9.77 -1.31 0.65
CA ILE A 24 8.91 -2.24 1.39
C ILE A 24 8.80 -1.83 2.87
N VAL A 25 9.90 -1.42 3.51
CA VAL A 25 9.88 -0.93 4.89
C VAL A 25 9.00 0.31 5.00
N GLN A 26 9.18 1.29 4.11
CA GLN A 26 8.36 2.50 4.08
C GLN A 26 6.87 2.19 3.84
N ALA A 27 6.57 1.27 2.93
CA ALA A 27 5.20 0.83 2.63
C ALA A 27 4.54 0.09 3.80
N THR A 28 5.31 -0.66 4.59
CA THR A 28 4.83 -1.37 5.78
C THR A 28 4.52 -0.41 6.92
N LEU A 29 5.34 0.65 7.07
CA LEU A 29 5.14 1.71 8.05
C LEU A 29 4.04 2.70 7.67
N HIS A 30 3.60 2.68 6.41
CA HIS A 30 2.54 3.56 5.94
C HIS A 30 1.19 3.20 6.57
N GLU A 31 0.55 4.17 7.22
CA GLU A 31 -0.82 4.02 7.70
C GLU A 31 -1.79 4.13 6.51
N GLY A 32 -2.05 3.00 5.85
CA GLY A 32 -2.99 2.92 4.74
C GLY A 32 -2.78 1.72 3.86
N PHE A 33 -3.46 1.72 2.71
CA PHE A 33 -3.26 0.69 1.70
C PHE A 33 -2.05 1.05 0.84
N SER A 34 -1.03 0.18 0.89
CA SER A 34 0.20 0.31 0.12
C SER A 34 0.22 -0.65 -1.07
N PHE A 35 0.54 -0.12 -2.25
CA PHE A 35 0.76 -0.89 -3.46
C PHE A 35 2.18 -0.70 -3.99
N ILE A 36 2.89 -1.80 -4.22
CA ILE A 36 4.23 -1.80 -4.80
C ILE A 36 4.22 -2.68 -6.05
N GLU A 37 4.50 -2.09 -7.20
CA GLU A 37 4.78 -2.82 -8.43
C GLU A 37 6.26 -3.23 -8.45
N VAL A 38 6.54 -4.54 -8.35
CA VAL A 38 7.93 -5.05 -8.43
C VAL A 38 8.20 -5.55 -9.85
N LEU A 39 9.00 -4.81 -10.59
CA LEU A 39 9.52 -5.24 -11.89
C LEU A 39 10.47 -6.41 -11.68
N GLN A 40 10.05 -7.59 -12.14
CA GLN A 40 10.81 -8.83 -12.01
C GLN A 40 10.94 -9.53 -13.36
N PRO A 41 12.13 -9.47 -14.00
CA PRO A 41 12.38 -10.18 -15.24
C PRO A 41 12.32 -11.69 -15.05
N ALA A 42 11.63 -12.37 -15.95
CA ALA A 42 11.73 -13.82 -16.07
C ALA A 42 12.96 -14.16 -16.93
N ILE A 43 14.01 -14.69 -16.28
CA ILE A 43 15.35 -14.90 -16.85
C ILE A 43 15.34 -15.65 -18.19
N LEU A 44 14.41 -16.60 -18.35
CA LEU A 44 14.26 -17.39 -19.58
C LEU A 44 13.89 -16.55 -20.81
N TYR A 45 13.24 -15.39 -20.61
CA TYR A 45 12.72 -14.54 -21.69
C TYR A 45 13.47 -13.22 -21.82
N ARG A 46 13.98 -12.69 -20.71
CA ARG A 46 14.65 -11.39 -20.63
C ARG A 46 15.76 -11.42 -19.60
N LYS A 47 16.90 -10.82 -19.93
CA LYS A 47 18.01 -10.70 -18.97
C LYS A 47 17.80 -9.54 -18.02
N TRP A 48 18.44 -9.61 -16.85
CA TRP A 48 18.40 -8.55 -15.84
C TRP A 48 18.97 -7.24 -16.38
N GLU A 49 20.06 -7.29 -17.15
CA GLU A 49 20.76 -6.12 -17.66
C GLU A 49 19.92 -5.32 -18.66
N GLU A 50 19.00 -5.96 -19.38
CA GLU A 50 18.06 -5.30 -20.28
C GLU A 50 17.11 -4.38 -19.49
N TYR A 51 16.62 -4.84 -18.34
CA TYR A 51 15.77 -4.05 -17.45
C TYR A 51 16.57 -2.97 -16.74
N SER A 52 17.74 -3.30 -16.17
CA SER A 52 18.56 -2.35 -15.42
C SER A 52 18.92 -1.10 -16.23
N LYS A 53 19.14 -1.24 -17.54
CA LYS A 53 19.43 -0.10 -18.44
C LYS A 53 18.25 0.85 -18.65
N GLN A 54 17.04 0.39 -18.41
CA GLN A 54 15.81 1.17 -18.53
C GLN A 54 15.36 1.76 -17.20
N ILE A 55 15.98 1.40 -16.08
CA ILE A 55 15.64 1.93 -14.77
C ILE A 55 16.05 3.39 -14.66
N GLU A 56 15.16 4.19 -14.07
CA GLU A 56 15.39 5.57 -13.68
C GLU A 56 14.81 5.79 -12.29
N TYR A 57 15.52 6.51 -11.42
CA TYR A 57 15.04 6.80 -10.08
C TYR A 57 14.18 8.06 -10.10
N LEU A 58 13.05 7.99 -9.44
CA LEU A 58 12.22 9.15 -9.18
C LEU A 58 12.95 10.09 -8.19
N GLU A 59 13.20 11.33 -8.60
CA GLU A 59 13.91 12.31 -7.78
C GLU A 59 13.08 12.84 -6.60
N LYS A 60 11.78 13.06 -6.83
CA LYS A 60 10.83 13.53 -5.83
C LYS A 60 9.50 12.80 -5.93
N ILE A 61 8.86 12.58 -4.79
CA ILE A 61 7.47 12.10 -4.75
C ILE A 61 6.58 13.15 -5.42
N ALA A 62 5.60 12.72 -6.20
CA ALA A 62 4.66 13.62 -6.85
C ALA A 62 3.85 14.41 -5.81
N GLU A 63 3.50 15.64 -6.16
CA GLU A 63 2.75 16.56 -5.29
C GLU A 63 1.27 16.17 -5.22
N ASP A 64 0.74 15.55 -6.28
CA ASP A 64 -0.64 15.12 -6.37
C ASP A 64 -0.81 13.79 -7.13
N GLN A 65 -2.04 13.26 -7.10
CA GLN A 65 -2.39 12.01 -7.78
C GLN A 65 -2.24 12.08 -9.30
N PHE A 66 -2.48 13.25 -9.90
CA PHE A 66 -2.43 13.43 -11.35
C PHE A 66 -0.99 13.42 -11.86
N GLU A 67 -0.08 14.11 -11.16
CA GLU A 67 1.36 14.05 -11.42
C GLU A 67 1.88 12.63 -11.20
N ALA A 68 1.52 11.97 -10.08
CA ALA A 68 1.91 10.59 -9.82
C ALA A 68 1.46 9.64 -10.94
N PHE A 69 0.23 9.80 -11.42
CA PHE A 69 -0.33 9.02 -12.52
C PHE A 69 0.41 9.27 -13.84
N LYS A 70 0.73 10.53 -14.13
CA LYS A 70 1.48 10.91 -15.34
C LYS A 70 2.88 10.28 -15.35
N ILE A 71 3.60 10.36 -14.22
CA ILE A 71 4.93 9.77 -14.07
C ILE A 71 4.85 8.25 -14.20
N ALA A 72 3.92 7.60 -13.50
CA ALA A 72 3.78 6.14 -13.52
C ALA A 72 3.44 5.56 -14.91
N LYS A 73 2.83 6.38 -15.78
CA LYS A 73 2.42 6.03 -17.15
C LYS A 73 3.52 6.28 -18.19
N GLU A 74 4.61 6.96 -17.84
CA GLU A 74 5.75 7.14 -18.74
C GLU A 74 6.28 5.79 -19.22
N LYS A 75 6.56 5.67 -20.53
CA LYS A 75 6.92 4.41 -21.19
C LYS A 75 8.35 4.37 -21.69
N GLN A 76 9.04 5.52 -21.74
CA GLN A 76 10.41 5.59 -22.23
C GLN A 76 11.40 4.86 -21.31
N LYS A 77 11.17 4.95 -20.01
CA LYS A 77 11.97 4.30 -18.97
C LYS A 77 11.08 3.70 -17.90
N PHE A 78 11.64 2.76 -17.16
CA PHE A 78 11.05 2.21 -15.96
C PHE A 78 11.43 3.08 -14.77
N THR A 79 10.67 4.15 -14.56
CA THR A 79 10.82 4.97 -13.36
C THR A 79 10.47 4.14 -12.12
N ILE A 80 11.37 4.10 -11.14
CA ILE A 80 11.19 3.44 -9.85
C ILE A 80 11.27 4.44 -8.70
N GLY A 81 10.67 4.08 -7.57
CA GLY A 81 10.53 4.94 -6.40
C GLY A 81 9.08 5.03 -5.93
N ILE A 82 8.85 5.88 -4.94
CA ILE A 82 7.52 6.13 -4.38
C ILE A 82 6.86 7.26 -5.18
N PHE A 83 5.87 6.93 -6.00
CA PHE A 83 5.17 7.92 -6.83
C PHE A 83 4.21 8.78 -6.02
N TYR A 84 3.50 8.16 -5.08
CA TYR A 84 2.43 8.81 -4.34
C TYR A 84 2.38 8.30 -2.91
N ARG A 85 2.18 9.24 -1.97
CA ARG A 85 1.97 8.96 -0.56
C ARG A 85 1.03 10.01 0.03
N SER A 86 -0.04 9.58 0.70
CA SER A 86 -1.00 10.46 1.36
C SER A 86 -1.42 9.91 2.72
N ASN A 87 -1.52 10.79 3.72
CA ASN A 87 -2.01 10.43 5.04
C ASN A 87 -3.52 10.70 5.11
N ASN A 88 -4.30 9.74 4.62
CA ASN A 88 -5.76 9.77 4.75
C ASN A 88 -6.19 8.96 5.98
N LEU A 89 -7.40 9.23 6.47
CA LEU A 89 -7.98 8.42 7.53
C LEU A 89 -8.13 6.97 7.02
N ILE A 90 -7.62 6.03 7.81
CA ILE A 90 -7.58 4.61 7.44
C ILE A 90 -8.86 3.90 7.84
N TYR A 91 -9.30 2.95 7.00
CA TYR A 91 -10.60 2.29 7.12
C TYR A 91 -10.91 1.75 8.52
N HIS A 92 -9.94 1.10 9.19
CA HIS A 92 -10.21 0.55 10.52
C HIS A 92 -10.37 1.63 11.60
N LYS A 93 -9.68 2.77 11.48
CA LYS A 93 -9.89 3.93 12.37
C LYS A 93 -11.23 4.60 12.09
N GLU A 94 -11.69 4.65 10.84
CA GLU A 94 -13.05 5.13 10.51
C GLU A 94 -14.14 4.22 11.10
N LEU A 95 -13.95 2.90 11.00
CA LEU A 95 -14.96 1.92 11.40
C LEU A 95 -15.00 1.69 12.92
N TYR A 96 -13.84 1.58 13.55
CA TYR A 96 -13.71 1.18 14.96
C TYR A 96 -13.02 2.21 15.85
N GLY A 97 -12.48 3.31 15.30
CA GLY A 97 -11.61 4.20 16.05
C GLY A 97 -10.40 3.44 16.60
N ASP A 98 -10.15 3.59 17.89
CA ASP A 98 -9.08 2.86 18.61
C ASP A 98 -9.52 1.48 19.13
N ASN A 99 -10.77 1.06 18.88
CA ASN A 99 -11.27 -0.20 19.39
C ASN A 99 -10.75 -1.40 18.56
N ASN A 100 -10.10 -2.35 19.22
CA ASN A 100 -9.68 -3.60 18.62
C ASN A 100 -10.67 -4.73 18.98
N PRO A 101 -11.49 -5.25 18.06
CA PRO A 101 -12.50 -6.26 18.37
C PRO A 101 -11.93 -7.63 18.78
N VAL A 102 -10.65 -7.89 18.47
CA VAL A 102 -9.95 -9.11 18.89
C VAL A 102 -9.49 -8.98 20.34
N SER A 103 -8.84 -7.87 20.69
CA SER A 103 -8.34 -7.64 22.05
C SER A 103 -9.44 -7.23 23.03
N ASN A 104 -10.39 -6.40 22.61
CA ASN A 104 -11.50 -5.89 23.41
C ASN A 104 -12.75 -6.78 23.28
N ARG A 105 -12.55 -8.08 23.04
CA ARG A 105 -13.65 -9.01 22.80
C ARG A 105 -14.50 -9.21 24.06
N LEU A 106 -15.80 -8.95 23.94
CA LEU A 106 -16.75 -9.23 25.01
C LEU A 106 -16.86 -10.73 25.30
N SER A 107 -16.99 -11.08 26.59
CA SER A 107 -17.28 -12.45 27.02
C SER A 107 -18.58 -12.95 26.40
N ARG A 108 -18.74 -14.28 26.32
CA ARG A 108 -19.98 -14.86 25.77
C ARG A 108 -21.21 -14.43 26.57
N GLU A 109 -21.10 -14.42 27.90
CA GLU A 109 -22.18 -14.05 28.81
C GLU A 109 -22.61 -12.60 28.58
N THR A 110 -21.66 -11.66 28.57
CA THR A 110 -21.93 -10.24 28.31
C THR A 110 -22.52 -10.03 26.90
N ARG A 111 -22.07 -10.78 25.89
CA ARG A 111 -22.67 -10.73 24.55
C ARG A 111 -24.13 -11.19 24.55
N LEU A 112 -24.43 -12.31 25.21
CA LEU A 112 -25.80 -12.84 25.29
C LEU A 112 -26.72 -11.90 26.05
N GLU A 113 -26.25 -11.31 27.15
CA GLU A 113 -27.00 -10.32 27.91
C GLU A 113 -27.33 -9.07 27.07
N LYS A 114 -26.34 -8.51 26.36
CA LYS A 114 -26.56 -7.39 25.44
C LYS A 114 -27.52 -7.73 24.30
N ILE A 115 -27.40 -8.92 23.71
CA ILE A 115 -28.30 -9.37 22.64
C ILE A 115 -29.74 -9.50 23.16
N ARG A 116 -29.95 -10.11 24.32
CA ARG A 116 -31.29 -10.21 24.95
C ARG A 116 -31.90 -8.82 25.17
N LYS A 117 -31.09 -7.89 25.69
CA LYS A 117 -31.51 -6.50 25.91
C LYS A 117 -31.90 -5.79 24.61
N ILE A 118 -31.14 -5.96 23.51
CA ILE A 118 -31.45 -5.36 22.20
C ILE A 118 -32.72 -5.96 21.60
N LEU A 119 -32.93 -7.26 21.77
CA LEU A 119 -34.09 -7.97 21.23
C LEU A 119 -35.34 -7.84 22.10
N GLU A 120 -35.30 -7.06 23.19
CA GLU A 120 -36.37 -6.94 24.19
C GLU A 120 -36.84 -8.30 24.77
N LEU A 121 -35.99 -9.32 24.68
CA LEU A 121 -36.28 -10.63 25.23
C LEU A 121 -36.09 -10.55 26.75
N LYS A 122 -37.20 -10.65 27.49
CA LYS A 122 -37.22 -10.75 28.96
C LYS A 122 -36.39 -11.93 29.45
#